data_AF-A0A2W0E9T6-F1
#
_entry.id   AF-A0A2W0E9T6-F1
#
_cell.length_a   1.000
_cell.length_b   1.000
_cell.length_c   1.000
_cell.angle_alpha   90.00
_cell.angle_beta   90.00
_cell.angle_gamma   90.00
#
_symmetry.space_group_name_H-M   'P 1'
#
loop_
_entity.id
_entity.type
_entity.pdbx_description
1 polymer ?
#
loop_
_entity_poly.entity_id
_entity_poly.type
_entity_poly.pdbx_seq_one_letter_code
_entity_poly.pdbx_strand_id
1 'polypeptide(L)'
;DLGYIKYDYPKNSEFNLSEIYAVLDLYGVKLGAYYSKDTPNVFGEDQDTLYTYVGYKIALPAEVGLDLRFGRNDVNDPAFWSANGDSRESYYEWEAKLTRDFVGVTWGLSYVDTDLSKSECSSWYGYDDLCSATVVASATKTF
;
A
#
# COMPACT_ATOMS: atom_id res chain seq x y z
N ASP A 1 -8.74 -10.72 -11.10
CA ASP A 1 -8.75 -9.42 -11.79
C ASP A 1 -7.40 -9.20 -12.43
N LEU A 2 -7.37 -8.58 -13.60
CA LEU A 2 -6.17 -8.22 -14.34
C LEU A 2 -6.47 -6.89 -15.02
N GLY A 3 -5.61 -5.89 -14.79
CA GLY A 3 -5.86 -4.57 -15.34
C GLY A 3 -4.61 -3.72 -15.49
N TYR A 4 -4.84 -2.53 -16.03
CA TYR A 4 -3.84 -1.50 -16.24
C TYR A 4 -4.37 -0.19 -15.65
N ILE A 5 -3.51 0.51 -14.92
CA ILE A 5 -3.78 1.80 -14.30
C ILE A 5 -2.81 2.81 -14.91
N LYS A 6 -3.33 3.95 -15.36
CA LYS A 6 -2.50 5.10 -15.76
C LYS A 6 -2.81 6.26 -14.83
N TYR A 7 -1.77 6.78 -14.20
CA TYR A 7 -1.83 8.03 -13.46
C TYR A 7 -1.35 9.14 -14.37
N ASP A 8 -2.22 10.13 -14.56
CA ASP A 8 -1.92 11.33 -15.33
C ASP A 8 -2.07 12.54 -14.40
N TYR A 9 -1.00 13.32 -14.29
CA TYR A 9 -0.87 14.52 -13.51
C TYR A 9 -0.67 15.69 -14.49
N PRO A 10 -1.75 16.30 -15.01
CA PRO A 10 -1.67 17.25 -16.13
C PRO A 10 -0.83 18.50 -15.87
N LYS A 11 -0.57 18.82 -14.60
CA LYS A 11 0.23 19.97 -14.17
C LYS A 11 1.63 19.59 -13.68
N ASN A 12 1.92 18.30 -13.57
CA ASN A 12 3.16 17.73 -13.06
C ASN A 12 3.43 16.40 -13.77
N SER A 13 3.62 16.45 -15.08
CA SER A 13 3.76 15.25 -15.91
C SER A 13 4.98 14.40 -15.53
N GLU A 14 5.96 14.99 -14.84
CA GLU A 14 7.09 14.30 -14.23
C GLU A 14 6.69 13.24 -13.18
N PHE A 15 5.44 13.25 -12.69
CA PHE A 15 4.91 12.24 -11.77
C PHE A 15 3.99 11.22 -12.47
N ASN A 16 3.87 11.29 -13.80
CA ASN A 16 3.06 10.33 -14.55
C ASN A 16 3.67 8.94 -14.45
N LEU A 17 2.85 7.94 -14.12
CA LEU A 17 3.27 6.55 -14.02
C LEU A 17 2.17 5.60 -14.47
N SER A 18 2.52 4.35 -14.73
CA SER A 18 1.57 3.32 -15.08
C SER A 18 1.84 2.01 -14.36
N GLU A 19 0.77 1.26 -14.12
CA GLU A 19 0.84 -0.01 -13.40
C GLU A 19 0.03 -1.08 -14.13
N ILE A 20 0.58 -2.28 -14.21
CA ILE A 20 -0.18 -3.49 -14.51
C ILE A 20 -0.42 -4.20 -13.18
N TYR A 21 -1.65 -4.64 -12.93
CA TYR A 21 -1.96 -5.37 -11.70
C TYR A 21 -2.68 -6.68 -11.98
N ALA A 22 -2.42 -7.67 -11.12
CA ALA A 22 -3.12 -8.94 -11.08
C ALA A 22 -3.55 -9.24 -9.65
N VAL A 23 -4.82 -9.56 -9.45
CA VAL A 23 -5.38 -9.92 -8.14
C VAL A 23 -6.17 -11.21 -8.24
N LEU A 24 -5.82 -12.20 -7.42
CA LEU A 24 -6.60 -13.41 -7.19
C LEU A 24 -7.35 -13.28 -5.86
N ASP A 25 -8.67 -13.41 -5.90
CA ASP A 25 -9.53 -13.42 -4.71
C ASP A 25 -10.34 -14.71 -4.71
N LEU A 26 -10.04 -15.60 -3.77
CA LEU A 26 -10.62 -16.93 -3.72
C LEU A 26 -10.75 -17.42 -2.27
N TYR A 27 -11.97 -17.80 -1.87
CA TYR A 27 -12.28 -18.33 -0.54
C TYR A 27 -11.76 -17.48 0.64
N GLY A 28 -11.81 -16.15 0.49
CA GLY A 28 -11.34 -15.20 1.50
C GLY A 28 -9.84 -14.92 1.44
N VAL A 29 -9.06 -15.70 0.70
CA VAL A 29 -7.64 -15.39 0.43
C VAL A 29 -7.55 -14.41 -0.74
N LYS A 30 -6.78 -13.34 -0.55
CA LYS A 30 -6.42 -12.41 -1.62
C LYS A 30 -4.92 -12.44 -1.87
N LEU A 31 -4.52 -12.59 -3.13
CA LEU A 31 -3.14 -12.44 -3.58
C LEU A 31 -3.12 -11.32 -4.62
N GLY A 32 -2.27 -10.31 -4.43
CA GLY A 32 -2.15 -9.19 -5.34
C GLY A 32 -0.71 -8.93 -5.76
N ALA A 33 -0.55 -8.48 -7.00
CA ALA A 33 0.71 -7.98 -7.54
C ALA A 33 0.43 -6.75 -8.42
N TYR A 34 1.25 -5.71 -8.26
CA TYR A 34 1.20 -4.45 -8.98
C TYR A 34 2.62 -4.16 -9.46
N TYR A 35 2.79 -3.97 -10.75
CA TYR A 35 4.10 -3.72 -11.36
C TYR A 35 4.04 -2.43 -12.17
N SER A 36 4.99 -1.54 -11.92
CA SER A 36 5.28 -0.34 -12.71
C SER A 36 6.70 -0.42 -13.25
N LYS A 37 6.91 0.16 -14.43
CA LYS A 37 8.23 0.32 -15.05
C LYS A 37 8.63 1.78 -15.31
N ASP A 38 7.70 2.70 -15.03
CA ASP A 38 7.79 4.12 -15.31
C ASP A 38 7.49 4.91 -14.03
N THR A 39 7.90 4.39 -12.86
CA THR A 39 7.73 5.11 -11.60
C THR A 39 8.78 6.21 -11.51
N PRO A 40 8.37 7.48 -11.36
CA PRO A 40 9.29 8.59 -11.23
C PRO A 40 9.99 8.60 -9.87
N ASN A 41 11.27 8.94 -9.86
CA ASN A 41 12.04 9.15 -8.65
C ASN A 41 12.95 10.39 -8.78
N VAL A 42 13.65 10.74 -7.70
CA VAL A 42 14.60 11.88 -7.67
C VAL A 42 15.79 11.72 -8.64
N PHE A 43 16.00 10.53 -9.21
CA PHE A 43 17.10 10.18 -10.10
C PHE A 43 16.68 9.98 -11.58
N GLY A 44 15.39 9.91 -11.92
CA GLY A 44 14.88 9.66 -13.28
C GLY A 44 13.45 9.10 -13.35
N GLU A 45 12.99 8.75 -14.56
CA GLU A 45 11.60 8.33 -14.86
C GLU A 45 11.45 6.81 -15.15
N ASP A 46 12.46 5.99 -14.91
CA ASP A 46 12.49 4.57 -15.32
C ASP A 46 12.67 3.59 -14.15
N GLN A 47 12.11 3.90 -12.96
CA GLN A 47 12.19 2.97 -11.83
C GLN A 47 11.14 1.87 -11.96
N ASP A 48 11.61 0.63 -11.89
CA ASP A 48 10.75 -0.54 -11.75
C ASP A 48 10.28 -0.66 -10.29
N THR A 49 8.97 -0.80 -10.08
CA THR A 49 8.42 -1.09 -8.76
C THR A 49 7.50 -2.29 -8.81
N LEU A 50 7.61 -3.16 -7.81
CA LEU A 50 6.76 -4.31 -7.61
C LEU A 50 6.18 -4.27 -6.20
N TYR A 51 4.86 -4.09 -6.11
CA TYR A 51 4.13 -4.30 -4.88
C TYR A 51 3.41 -5.66 -4.93
N THR A 52 3.60 -6.48 -3.92
CA THR A 52 2.92 -7.77 -3.78
C THR A 52 2.31 -7.90 -2.40
N TYR A 53 1.17 -8.58 -2.29
CA TYR A 53 0.56 -8.84 -0.98
C TYR A 53 -0.18 -10.17 -0.92
N VAL A 54 -0.30 -10.66 0.30
CA VAL A 54 -1.25 -11.69 0.71
C VAL A 54 -2.22 -11.09 1.72
N GLY A 55 -3.50 -11.42 1.58
CA GLY A 55 -4.54 -10.99 2.49
C GLY A 55 -5.52 -12.10 2.80
N TYR A 56 -6.23 -11.94 3.90
CA TYR A 56 -7.27 -12.86 4.31
C TYR A 56 -8.47 -12.11 4.89
N LYS A 57 -9.66 -12.47 4.41
CA LYS A 57 -10.94 -11.94 4.85
C LYS A 57 -11.72 -13.00 5.60
N ILE A 58 -12.15 -12.66 6.81
CA ILE A 58 -12.98 -13.52 7.65
C ILE A 58 -14.12 -12.73 8.30
N ALA A 59 -15.29 -13.35 8.41
CA ALA A 59 -16.38 -12.84 9.21
C ALA A 59 -16.21 -13.28 10.67
N LEU A 60 -16.13 -12.33 11.57
CA LEU A 60 -16.14 -12.52 13.02
C LEU A 60 -17.58 -12.55 13.55
N PRO A 61 -17.80 -12.99 14.81
CA PRO A 61 -19.10 -12.85 15.47
C PRO A 61 -19.61 -11.40 15.47
N ALA A 62 -20.93 -11.25 15.61
CA ALA A 62 -21.62 -9.95 15.63
C ALA A 62 -21.48 -9.12 14.33
N GLU A 63 -21.39 -9.82 13.18
CA GLU A 63 -21.40 -9.21 11.83
C GLU A 63 -20.23 -8.26 11.58
N VAL A 64 -19.11 -8.50 12.28
CA VAL A 64 -17.88 -7.75 12.07
C VAL A 64 -17.01 -8.47 11.04
N GLY A 65 -16.63 -7.79 9.98
CA GLY A 65 -15.61 -8.29 9.04
C GLY A 65 -14.21 -7.97 9.55
N LEU A 66 -13.29 -8.93 9.41
CA LEU A 66 -11.86 -8.73 9.60
C LEU A 66 -11.15 -8.97 8.26
N ASP A 67 -10.47 -7.93 7.77
CA ASP A 67 -9.61 -7.98 6.60
C ASP A 67 -8.16 -7.80 7.07
N LEU A 68 -7.29 -8.77 6.79
CA LEU A 68 -5.86 -8.71 7.06
C LEU A 68 -5.10 -8.61 5.74
N ARG A 69 -4.03 -7.81 5.70
CA ARG A 69 -3.09 -7.73 4.57
C ARG A 69 -1.65 -7.68 5.09
N PHE A 70 -0.77 -8.39 4.40
CA PHE A 70 0.67 -8.26 4.54
C PHE A 70 1.28 -8.11 3.14
N GLY A 71 2.01 -7.03 2.92
CA GLY A 71 2.55 -6.65 1.62
C GLY A 71 4.05 -6.40 1.66
N ARG A 72 4.67 -6.51 0.49
CA ARG A 72 6.07 -6.15 0.22
C ARG A 72 6.10 -5.15 -0.92
N ASN A 73 6.67 -3.99 -0.66
CA ASN A 73 6.97 -2.97 -1.67
C ASN A 73 8.45 -3.10 -2.03
N ASP A 74 8.74 -3.33 -3.30
CA ASP A 74 10.08 -3.45 -3.85
C ASP A 74 10.23 -2.40 -4.95
N VAL A 75 11.24 -1.55 -4.85
CA VAL A 75 11.50 -0.50 -5.84
C VAL A 75 12.75 -0.78 -6.68
N ASN A 76 13.27 -2.01 -6.64
CA ASN A 76 14.37 -2.58 -7.45
C ASN A 76 15.76 -1.94 -7.27
N ASP A 77 15.81 -0.64 -6.94
CA ASP A 77 17.00 0.15 -6.69
C ASP A 77 17.07 0.58 -5.21
N PRO A 78 18.28 0.87 -4.70
CA PRO A 78 18.44 1.43 -3.36
C PRO A 78 17.62 2.72 -3.16
N ALA A 79 16.76 2.73 -2.14
CA ALA A 79 15.75 3.78 -1.96
C ALA A 79 15.51 4.19 -0.50
N PHE A 80 15.69 3.27 0.44
CA PHE A 80 15.39 3.51 1.84
C PHE A 80 16.71 3.58 2.62
N TRP A 81 17.17 4.79 2.94
CA TRP A 81 18.43 5.02 3.64
C TRP A 81 18.23 5.19 5.14
N SER A 82 18.96 4.40 5.90
CA SER A 82 18.99 4.49 7.36
C SER A 82 20.03 5.52 7.84
N ALA A 83 19.98 5.86 9.13
CA ALA A 83 20.83 6.90 9.73
C ALA A 83 22.34 6.59 9.70
N ASN A 84 22.74 5.32 9.53
CA ASN A 84 24.15 4.91 9.44
C ASN A 84 24.66 4.85 8.00
N GLY A 85 23.81 5.16 7.00
CA GLY A 85 24.15 5.12 5.58
C GLY A 85 23.82 3.80 4.87
N ASP A 86 23.33 2.78 5.57
CA ASP A 86 22.86 1.55 4.94
C ASP A 86 21.57 1.81 4.16
N SER A 87 21.42 1.17 3.00
CA SER A 87 20.25 1.30 2.12
C SER A 87 19.60 -0.04 1.84
N ARG A 88 18.28 -0.04 1.63
CA ARG A 88 17.55 -1.16 1.05
C ARG A 88 16.61 -0.71 -0.06
N GLU A 89 16.22 -1.66 -0.90
CA GLU A 89 15.31 -1.51 -2.04
C GLU A 89 13.87 -1.93 -1.74
N SER A 90 13.61 -2.52 -0.57
CA SER A 90 12.26 -3.01 -0.25
C SER A 90 11.90 -2.90 1.23
N TYR A 91 10.59 -2.84 1.50
CA TYR A 91 10.02 -2.85 2.85
C TYR A 91 8.74 -3.67 2.91
N TYR A 92 8.35 -4.06 4.11
CA TYR A 92 7.09 -4.76 4.37
C TYR A 92 6.07 -3.85 5.04
N GLU A 93 4.80 -4.01 4.67
CA GLU A 93 3.67 -3.30 5.25
C GLU A 93 2.58 -4.28 5.67
N TRP A 94 1.74 -3.86 6.61
CA TRP A 94 0.59 -4.65 7.01
C TRP A 94 -0.61 -3.78 7.39
N GLU A 95 -1.79 -4.34 7.16
CA GLU A 95 -3.07 -3.77 7.55
C GLU A 95 -3.89 -4.81 8.31
N ALA A 96 -4.51 -4.38 9.41
CA ALA A 96 -5.59 -5.08 10.06
C ALA A 96 -6.82 -4.17 10.11
N LYS A 97 -7.88 -4.56 9.40
CA LYS A 97 -9.08 -3.75 9.23
C LYS A 97 -10.32 -4.45 9.76
N LEU A 98 -11.03 -3.78 10.64
CA LEU A 98 -12.38 -4.16 11.05
C LEU A 98 -13.41 -3.40 10.22
N THR A 99 -14.47 -4.09 9.81
CA THR A 99 -15.60 -3.49 9.10
C THR A 99 -16.91 -3.89 9.74
N ARG A 100 -17.88 -2.98 9.76
CA ARG A 100 -19.24 -3.26 10.23
C ARG A 100 -20.26 -2.37 9.54
N ASP A 101 -21.34 -2.98 9.08
CA ASP A 101 -22.50 -2.25 8.59
C ASP A 101 -23.36 -1.76 9.77
N PHE A 102 -23.63 -0.47 9.80
CA PHE A 102 -24.44 0.15 10.84
C PHE A 102 -25.16 1.40 10.31
N VAL A 103 -26.49 1.44 10.47
CA VAL A 103 -27.35 2.57 10.07
C VAL A 103 -27.21 2.91 8.57
N GLY A 104 -27.12 1.88 7.72
CA GLY A 104 -26.98 2.06 6.26
C GLY A 104 -25.65 2.65 5.81
N VAL A 105 -24.62 2.55 6.65
CA VAL A 105 -23.24 2.96 6.38
C VAL A 105 -22.31 1.81 6.77
N THR A 106 -21.34 1.50 5.93
CA THR A 106 -20.24 0.59 6.28
C THR A 106 -19.16 1.38 6.98
N TRP A 107 -18.94 1.09 8.27
CA TRP A 107 -17.86 1.67 9.06
C TRP A 107 -16.63 0.79 8.98
N GLY A 108 -15.45 1.40 8.94
CA GLY A 108 -14.17 0.72 8.94
C GLY A 108 -13.18 1.34 9.90
N LEU A 109 -12.38 0.51 10.55
CA LEU A 109 -11.24 0.90 11.37
C LEU A 109 -10.03 0.06 10.97
N SER A 110 -9.02 0.69 10.37
CA SER A 110 -7.79 0.04 9.94
C SER A 110 -6.63 0.44 10.84
N TYR A 111 -5.84 -0.53 11.28
CA TYR A 111 -4.47 -0.32 11.76
C TYR A 111 -3.53 -0.61 10.59
N VAL A 112 -2.65 0.32 10.24
CA VAL A 112 -1.68 0.21 9.15
C VAL A 112 -0.30 0.56 9.66
N ASP A 113 0.71 -0.22 9.29
CA ASP A 113 2.09 -0.05 9.77
C ASP A 113 3.09 -0.69 8.79
N THR A 114 4.37 -0.40 8.98
CA THR A 114 5.47 -0.86 8.11
C THR A 114 6.74 -1.10 8.91
N ASP A 115 7.66 -1.89 8.35
CA ASP A 115 8.98 -2.11 8.93
C ASP A 115 10.01 -1.01 8.57
N LEU A 116 9.58 0.07 7.91
CA LEU A 116 10.41 1.25 7.68
C LEU A 116 10.79 1.93 8.99
N SER A 117 12.09 2.13 9.19
CA SER A 117 12.58 3.00 10.27
C SER A 117 12.24 4.46 9.97
N LYS A 118 12.22 5.29 11.01
CA LYS A 118 12.03 6.74 10.89
C LYS A 118 13.02 7.40 9.92
N SER A 119 14.29 7.00 9.94
CA SER A 119 15.30 7.51 9.02
C SER A 119 15.04 7.11 7.57
N GLU A 120 14.67 5.85 7.35
CA GLU A 120 14.34 5.35 6.01
C GLU A 120 13.09 6.04 5.46
N CYS A 121 12.06 6.20 6.31
CA CYS A 121 10.86 6.93 5.97
C CYS A 121 11.17 8.37 5.57
N SER A 122 11.97 9.07 6.38
CA SER A 122 12.38 10.45 6.08
C SER A 122 13.21 10.55 4.82
N SER A 123 14.08 9.56 4.54
CA SER A 123 14.91 9.56 3.34
C SER A 123 14.11 9.47 2.04
N TRP A 124 13.01 8.72 2.05
CA TRP A 124 12.21 8.45 0.86
C TRP A 124 10.99 9.35 0.74
N TYR A 125 10.25 9.51 1.84
CA TYR A 125 9.00 10.28 1.89
C TYR A 125 9.18 11.72 2.40
N GLY A 126 10.39 12.09 2.83
CA GLY A 126 10.73 13.45 3.31
C GLY A 126 10.36 13.74 4.77
N TYR A 127 9.56 12.89 5.40
CA TYR A 127 9.10 13.04 6.79
C TYR A 127 9.25 11.72 7.56
N ASP A 128 9.55 11.79 8.86
CA ASP A 128 9.86 10.62 9.67
C ASP A 128 8.61 9.95 10.30
N ASP A 129 7.44 10.59 10.19
CA ASP A 129 6.19 10.17 10.80
C ASP A 129 5.18 9.58 9.82
N LEU A 130 5.35 9.78 8.50
CA LEU A 130 4.44 9.26 7.46
C LEU A 130 4.35 7.73 7.43
N CYS A 131 5.41 7.04 7.87
CA CYS A 131 5.48 5.58 7.92
C CYS A 131 5.20 5.02 9.31
N SER A 132 4.75 5.86 10.24
CA SER A 132 4.41 5.40 11.59
C SER A 132 3.08 4.66 11.60
N ALA A 133 2.97 3.69 12.51
CA ALA A 133 1.73 3.00 12.82
C ALA A 133 0.54 3.98 12.96
N THR A 134 -0.47 3.79 12.12
CA THR A 134 -1.59 4.72 11.98
C THR A 134 -2.92 3.99 12.06
N VAL A 135 -3.89 4.61 12.73
CA VAL A 135 -5.28 4.14 12.75
C VAL A 135 -6.12 5.02 11.82
N VAL A 136 -6.76 4.40 10.84
CA VAL A 136 -7.60 5.06 9.83
C VAL A 136 -9.06 4.67 10.05
N ALA A 137 -9.92 5.66 10.28
CA ALA A 137 -11.37 5.48 10.31
C ALA A 137 -11.96 5.79 8.92
N SER A 138 -12.88 4.93 8.45
CA SER A 138 -13.56 5.11 7.17
C SER A 138 -15.07 4.92 7.31
N ALA A 139 -15.84 5.63 6.48
CA ALA A 139 -17.28 5.43 6.34
C ALA A 139 -17.63 5.38 4.85
N THR A 140 -18.39 4.36 4.44
CA THR A 140 -18.81 4.18 3.05
C THR A 140 -20.32 4.04 2.97
N LYS A 141 -20.92 4.74 2.01
CA LYS A 141 -22.35 4.67 1.72
C LYS A 141 -22.54 4.51 0.21
N THR A 142 -23.28 3.48 -0.19
CA THR A 142 -23.68 3.27 -1.59
C THR A 142 -25.08 3.88 -1.78
N PHE A 143 -25.29 4.58 -2.90
CA PHE A 143 -26.54 5.25 -3.26
C PHE A 143 -27.25 4.52 -4.40
#